data_AF-A0A2G9Y4V8-F1
#
_entry.id   AF-A0A2G9Y4V8-F1
#
_cell.length_a   1.000
_cell.length_b   1.000
_cell.length_c   1.000
_cell.angle_alpha   90.00
_cell.angle_beta   90.00
_cell.angle_gamma   90.00
#
_symmetry.space_group_name_H-M   'P 1'
#
loop_
_entity.id
_entity.type
_entity.pdbx_description
1 polymer ?
#
loop_
_entity_poly.entity_id
_entity_poly.type
_entity_poly.pdbx_seq_one_letter_code
_entity_poly.pdbx_strand_id
1 'polypeptide(L)'
;MLQSVNLGIGIMFIIAIVIFFLASIAIVNTMIMSLYERMKEIGMMKAMGLKSGKVFSIFFFEASIIGLIGSTLGFVIGVIAVAIGIRVGFDYSDAFKSIEIPITPIIYPVMSWTTNIIGFLMGLVSSLTSSLFVLQRIKKINPAEILRE
;
A
#
# COMPACT_ATOMS: atom_id res chain seq x y z
N MET A 1 26.80 18.29 11.04
CA MET A 1 25.47 18.68 10.53
C MET A 1 25.07 17.91 9.28
N LEU A 2 25.82 17.98 8.16
CA LEU A 2 25.49 17.23 6.93
C LEU A 2 25.42 15.70 7.12
N GLN A 3 26.34 15.12 7.91
CA GLN A 3 26.34 13.67 8.20
C GLN A 3 25.11 13.22 9.01
N SER A 4 24.65 14.05 9.96
CA SER A 4 23.46 13.76 10.78
C SER A 4 22.16 13.85 9.97
N VAL A 5 22.07 14.80 9.02
CA VAL A 5 20.91 14.94 8.13
C VAL A 5 20.80 13.75 7.16
N ASN A 6 21.92 13.29 6.58
CA ASN A 6 21.92 12.12 5.69
C ASN A 6 21.52 10.82 6.42
N LEU A 7 21.94 10.65 7.68
CA LEU A 7 21.51 9.50 8.50
C LEU A 7 20.00 9.52 8.77
N GLY A 8 19.44 10.69 9.11
CA GLY A 8 18.00 10.83 9.33
C GLY A 8 17.18 10.49 8.09
N ILE A 9 17.60 10.98 6.92
CA ILE A 9 16.97 10.67 5.63
C ILE A 9 17.06 9.17 5.32
N GLY A 10 18.22 8.54 5.58
CA GLY A 10 18.41 7.10 5.35
C GLY A 10 17.44 6.23 6.17
N ILE A 11 17.24 6.56 7.45
CA ILE A 11 16.29 5.84 8.31
C ILE A 11 14.85 5.98 7.78
N MET A 12 14.45 7.18 7.35
CA MET A 12 13.12 7.39 6.76
C MET A 12 12.90 6.55 5.50
N PHE A 13 13.90 6.43 4.62
CA PHE A 13 13.81 5.58 3.43
C PHE A 13 13.63 4.10 3.79
N ILE A 14 14.38 3.60 4.78
CA ILE A 14 14.25 2.22 5.23
C ILE A 14 12.84 1.96 5.77
N ILE A 15 12.32 2.86 6.61
CA ILE A 15 10.97 2.76 7.16
C ILE A 15 9.92 2.77 6.02
N ALA A 16 10.07 3.66 5.04
CA ALA A 16 9.16 3.72 3.89
C ALA A 16 9.13 2.42 3.09
N ILE A 17 10.30 1.79 2.87
CA ILE A 17 10.40 0.48 2.20
C ILE A 17 9.70 -0.60 3.02
N VAL A 18 9.93 -0.65 4.34
CA VAL A 18 9.28 -1.64 5.22
C VAL A 18 7.75 -1.50 5.18
N ILE A 19 7.24 -0.26 5.28
CA ILE A 19 5.80 0.02 5.20
C ILE A 19 5.24 -0.38 3.83
N PHE A 20 5.97 -0.12 2.75
CA PHE A 20 5.58 -0.53 1.39
C PHE A 20 5.40 -2.05 1.28
N PHE A 21 6.34 -2.84 1.85
CA PHE A 21 6.22 -4.29 1.88
C PHE A 21 5.07 -4.77 2.76
N LEU A 22 4.88 -4.18 3.95
CA LEU A 22 3.77 -4.52 4.85
C LEU A 22 2.41 -4.29 4.16
N ALA A 23 2.24 -3.14 3.51
CA ALA A 23 1.03 -2.83 2.74
C ALA A 23 0.82 -3.83 1.60
N SER A 24 1.90 -4.18 0.88
CA SER A 24 1.83 -5.15 -0.21
C SER A 24 1.38 -6.53 0.27
N ILE A 25 1.95 -7.02 1.37
CA ILE A 25 1.58 -8.31 1.98
C ILE A 25 0.12 -8.30 2.44
N ALA A 26 -0.34 -7.21 3.06
CA ALA A 26 -1.74 -7.08 3.47
C ALA A 26 -2.70 -7.21 2.26
N ILE A 27 -2.41 -6.49 1.17
CA ILE A 27 -3.19 -6.56 -0.07
C ILE A 27 -3.16 -7.96 -0.68
N VAL A 28 -1.98 -8.60 -0.69
CA VAL A 28 -1.82 -9.97 -1.18
C VAL A 28 -2.72 -10.94 -0.40
N ASN A 29 -2.73 -10.87 0.93
CA ASN A 29 -3.54 -11.75 1.76
C ASN A 29 -5.04 -11.56 1.50
N THR A 30 -5.50 -10.31 1.43
CA THR A 30 -6.90 -10.01 1.12
C THR A 30 -7.29 -10.49 -0.28
N MET A 31 -6.46 -10.26 -1.29
CA MET A 31 -6.79 -10.69 -2.65
C MET A 31 -6.74 -12.20 -2.84
N ILE A 32 -5.84 -12.90 -2.14
CA ILE A 32 -5.85 -14.36 -2.15
C ILE A 32 -7.17 -14.88 -1.58
N MET A 33 -7.64 -14.32 -0.46
CA MET A 33 -8.92 -14.70 0.15
C MET A 33 -10.09 -14.46 -0.82
N SER A 34 -10.16 -13.28 -1.43
CA SER A 34 -11.21 -12.96 -2.41
C SER A 34 -11.17 -13.87 -3.65
N LEU A 35 -9.97 -14.24 -4.12
CA LEU A 35 -9.85 -15.20 -5.22
C LEU A 35 -10.42 -16.56 -4.86
N TYR A 36 -10.19 -17.06 -3.65
CA TYR A 36 -10.70 -18.36 -3.22
C TYR A 36 -12.23 -18.39 -3.18
N GLU A 37 -12.86 -17.33 -2.66
CA GLU A 37 -14.32 -17.20 -2.66
C GLU A 37 -14.92 -17.21 -4.07
N ARG A 38 -14.20 -16.63 -5.05
CA ARG A 38 -14.64 -16.49 -6.44
C ARG A 38 -14.08 -17.56 -7.39
N MET A 39 -13.45 -18.61 -6.88
CA MET A 39 -12.87 -19.69 -7.68
C MET A 39 -13.92 -20.35 -8.60
N LYS A 40 -15.13 -20.62 -8.08
CA LYS A 40 -16.22 -21.24 -8.86
C LYS A 40 -16.68 -20.32 -10.00
N GLU A 41 -16.78 -19.02 -9.76
CA GLU A 41 -17.13 -18.02 -10.79
C GLU A 41 -16.07 -17.95 -11.90
N ILE A 42 -14.79 -17.94 -11.53
CA ILE A 42 -13.65 -17.99 -12.46
C ILE A 42 -13.70 -19.26 -13.32
N GLY A 43 -13.99 -20.40 -12.70
CA GLY A 43 -14.17 -21.69 -13.38
C GLY A 43 -15.31 -21.66 -14.39
N MET A 44 -16.48 -21.14 -14.00
CA MET A 44 -17.64 -20.99 -14.88
C MET A 44 -17.35 -20.07 -16.07
N MET A 45 -16.75 -18.90 -15.84
CA MET A 45 -16.37 -17.97 -16.91
C MET A 45 -15.44 -18.62 -17.95
N LYS A 46 -14.44 -19.37 -17.48
CA LYS A 46 -13.53 -20.10 -18.37
C LYS A 46 -14.21 -21.26 -19.09
N ALA A 47 -15.13 -21.98 -18.45
CA ALA A 47 -15.90 -23.06 -19.07
C ALA A 47 -16.85 -22.54 -20.18
N MET A 48 -17.35 -21.31 -20.05
CA MET A 48 -18.09 -20.60 -21.10
C MET A 48 -17.18 -20.08 -22.24
N GLY A 49 -15.88 -20.37 -22.21
CA GLY A 49 -14.95 -20.05 -23.29
C GLY A 49 -14.21 -18.71 -23.13
N LEU A 50 -14.30 -18.02 -21.98
CA LEU A 50 -13.47 -16.83 -21.76
C LEU A 50 -11.99 -17.22 -21.62
N LYS A 51 -11.14 -16.56 -22.41
CA LYS A 51 -9.68 -16.67 -22.29
C LYS A 51 -9.24 -16.20 -20.90
N SER A 52 -8.24 -16.88 -20.30
CA SER A 52 -7.65 -16.51 -19.01
C SER A 52 -7.19 -15.05 -18.94
N GLY A 53 -6.78 -14.45 -20.05
CA GLY A 53 -6.42 -13.02 -20.12
C GLY A 53 -7.60 -12.07 -19.95
N LYS A 54 -8.80 -12.41 -20.46
CA LYS A 54 -10.01 -11.60 -20.27
C LYS A 54 -10.48 -11.67 -18.82
N VAL A 55 -10.50 -12.88 -18.25
CA VAL A 55 -10.84 -13.08 -16.83
C VAL A 55 -9.87 -12.29 -15.95
N PHE A 56 -8.56 -12.40 -16.19
CA PHE A 56 -7.54 -11.62 -15.51
C PHE A 56 -7.81 -10.10 -15.57
N SER A 57 -8.16 -9.57 -16.74
CA SER A 57 -8.41 -8.12 -16.91
C SER A 57 -9.59 -7.62 -16.09
N ILE A 58 -10.64 -8.44 -15.93
CA ILE A 58 -11.83 -8.08 -15.14
C ILE A 58 -11.42 -7.92 -13.66
N PHE A 59 -10.77 -8.92 -13.09
CA PHE A 59 -10.33 -8.88 -11.69
C PHE A 59 -9.22 -7.84 -11.48
N PHE A 60 -8.36 -7.59 -12.47
CA PHE A 60 -7.36 -6.53 -12.39
C PHE A 60 -8.00 -5.15 -12.33
N PHE A 61 -9.09 -4.94 -13.09
CA PHE A 61 -9.83 -3.68 -13.04
C PHE A 61 -10.53 -3.49 -11.68
N GLU A 62 -11.15 -4.54 -11.14
CA GLU A 62 -11.71 -4.52 -9.78
C GLU A 62 -10.63 -4.18 -8.74
N ALA A 63 -9.48 -4.86 -8.80
CA ALA A 63 -8.34 -4.60 -7.91
C ALA A 63 -7.81 -3.17 -8.04
N SER A 64 -7.76 -2.63 -9.26
CA SER A 64 -7.30 -1.27 -9.54
C SER A 64 -8.24 -0.22 -8.95
N ILE A 65 -9.57 -0.45 -9.00
CA ILE A 65 -10.55 0.43 -8.37
C ILE A 65 -10.37 0.42 -6.84
N ILE A 66 -10.23 -0.77 -6.24
CA ILE A 66 -10.00 -0.91 -4.80
C ILE A 66 -8.70 -0.20 -4.39
N GLY A 67 -7.62 -0.38 -5.17
CA GLY A 67 -6.33 0.29 -4.94
C GLY A 67 -6.42 1.82 -5.07
N LEU A 68 -7.16 2.33 -6.05
CA LEU A 68 -7.39 3.76 -6.26
C LEU A 68 -8.16 4.38 -5.08
N ILE A 69 -9.23 3.72 -4.64
CA ILE A 69 -10.03 4.17 -3.50
C ILE A 69 -9.18 4.15 -2.23
N GLY A 70 -8.47 3.04 -1.98
CA GLY A 70 -7.60 2.89 -0.82
C GLY A 70 -6.49 3.94 -0.77
N SER A 71 -5.80 4.18 -1.90
CA SER A 71 -4.74 5.19 -1.98
C SER A 71 -5.29 6.61 -1.80
N THR A 72 -6.45 6.91 -2.39
CA THR A 72 -7.09 8.23 -2.25
C THR A 72 -7.51 8.50 -0.81
N LEU A 73 -8.15 7.52 -0.16
CA LEU A 73 -8.52 7.64 1.25
C LEU A 73 -7.28 7.76 2.15
N GLY A 74 -6.25 6.94 1.92
CA GLY A 74 -4.98 7.01 2.65
C GLY A 74 -4.30 8.37 2.51
N PHE A 75 -4.29 8.94 1.29
CA PHE A 75 -3.76 10.28 1.04
C PHE A 75 -4.54 11.35 1.80
N VAL A 76 -5.87 11.34 1.74
CA VAL A 76 -6.71 12.32 2.45
C VAL A 76 -6.47 12.24 3.96
N ILE A 77 -6.46 11.03 4.53
CA ILE A 77 -6.17 10.81 5.95
C ILE A 77 -4.77 11.31 6.31
N GLY A 78 -3.77 11.01 5.48
CA GLY A 78 -2.39 11.46 5.68
C GLY A 78 -2.25 12.98 5.67
N VAL A 79 -2.89 13.66 4.72
CA VAL A 79 -2.92 15.12 4.62
C VAL A 79 -3.57 15.74 5.87
N ILE A 80 -4.70 15.19 6.32
CA ILE A 80 -5.38 15.65 7.54
C ILE A 80 -4.48 15.43 8.77
N ALA A 81 -3.83 14.27 8.88
CA ALA A 81 -2.92 13.96 9.98
C ALA A 81 -1.74 14.95 10.03
N VAL A 82 -1.15 15.30 8.88
CA VAL A 82 -0.09 16.31 8.81
C VAL A 82 -0.63 17.69 9.18
N ALA A 83 -1.82 18.07 8.70
CA ALA A 83 -2.44 19.35 9.03
C ALA A 83 -2.69 19.52 10.54
N ILE A 84 -3.09 18.44 11.23
CA ILE A 84 -3.22 18.43 12.70
C ILE A 84 -1.83 18.50 13.36
N GLY A 85 -0.86 17.73 12.87
CA GLY A 85 0.50 17.70 13.39
C GLY A 85 1.21 19.05 13.30
N ILE A 86 0.94 19.87 12.29
CA ILE A 86 1.45 21.25 12.18
C ILE A 86 0.98 22.11 13.35
N ARG A 87 -0.24 21.90 13.85
CA ARG A 87 -0.82 22.72 14.93
C ARG A 87 -0.42 22.24 16.32
N VAL A 88 -0.41 20.93 16.53
CA VAL A 88 -0.14 20.33 17.84
C VAL A 88 1.38 20.24 18.08
N GLY A 89 2.16 19.98 17.04
CA GLY A 89 3.56 19.61 17.17
C GLY A 89 3.71 18.20 17.75
N PHE A 90 4.76 17.48 17.34
CA PHE A 90 5.08 16.21 17.96
C PHE A 90 6.13 16.44 19.05
N ASP A 91 5.77 16.15 20.30
CA ASP A 91 6.66 16.29 21.44
C ASP A 91 7.59 15.08 21.53
N TYR A 92 8.88 15.30 21.26
CA TYR A 92 9.92 14.29 21.39
C TYR A 92 10.72 14.45 22.70
N SER A 93 10.23 15.21 23.67
CA SER A 93 10.93 15.47 24.95
C SER A 93 11.45 14.19 25.60
N ASP A 94 10.66 13.11 25.58
CA ASP A 94 11.05 11.82 26.18
C ASP A 94 12.22 11.13 25.46
N ALA A 95 12.35 11.31 24.14
CA ALA A 95 13.45 10.74 23.36
C ALA A 95 14.76 11.54 23.51
N PHE A 96 14.66 12.82 23.87
CA PHE A 96 15.81 13.71 24.05
C PHE A 96 16.25 13.89 25.52
N LYS A 97 15.54 13.29 26.49
CA LYS A 97 15.92 13.33 27.92
C LYS A 97 17.35 12.86 28.23
N SER A 98 17.93 12.01 27.39
CA SER A 98 19.29 11.47 27.52
C SER A 98 20.37 12.32 26.82
N ILE A 99 19.99 13.39 26.13
CA ILE A 99 20.87 14.26 25.34
C ILE A 99 20.66 15.70 25.82
N GLU A 100 21.61 16.21 26.62
CA GLU A 100 21.60 17.59 27.16
C GLU A 100 21.86 18.64 26.06
N ILE A 101 20.92 18.80 25.12
CA ILE A 101 20.96 19.88 24.13
C ILE A 101 19.76 20.81 24.37
N PRO A 102 19.98 22.13 24.51
CA PRO A 102 18.93 23.11 24.71
C PRO A 102 18.23 23.42 23.38
N ILE A 103 17.46 22.45 22.88
CA ILE A 103 16.59 22.59 21.72
C ILE A 103 15.16 22.32 22.16
N THR A 104 14.22 23.13 21.68
CA THR A 104 12.79 22.86 21.83
C THR A 104 12.49 21.51 21.16
N PRO A 105 12.11 20.46 21.90
CA PRO A 105 11.99 19.09 21.39
C PRO A 105 10.71 18.85 20.57
N ILE A 106 9.98 19.92 20.24
CA ILE A 106 8.75 19.85 19.46
C ILE A 106 9.12 19.95 17.99
N ILE A 107 8.92 18.85 17.26
CA ILE A 107 9.14 18.81 15.81
C ILE A 107 7.80 19.01 15.12
N TYR A 108 7.72 20.05 14.29
CA TYR A 108 6.54 20.32 13.47
C TYR A 108 6.73 19.67 12.09
N PRO A 109 5.77 18.85 11.63
CA PRO A 109 5.82 18.31 10.29
C PRO A 109 5.66 19.45 9.27
N VAL A 110 6.39 19.38 8.16
CA VAL A 110 6.25 20.35 7.07
C VAL A 110 5.41 19.74 5.96
N MET A 111 4.40 20.49 5.51
CA MET A 111 3.57 20.08 4.38
C MET A 111 4.35 20.27 3.08
N SER A 112 4.91 19.19 2.53
CA SER A 112 5.49 19.18 1.18
C SER A 112 4.55 18.50 0.21
N TRP A 113 4.13 19.20 -0.84
CA TRP A 113 3.30 18.64 -1.91
C TRP A 113 4.00 17.47 -2.61
N THR A 114 5.32 17.55 -2.78
CA THR A 114 6.12 16.50 -3.41
C THR A 114 6.05 15.19 -2.62
N THR A 115 6.21 15.23 -1.30
CA THR A 115 6.16 14.02 -0.45
C THR A 115 4.77 13.40 -0.42
N ASN A 116 3.72 14.22 -0.37
CA ASN A 116 2.35 13.74 -0.38
C ASN A 116 1.98 13.05 -1.71
N ILE A 117 2.38 13.63 -2.84
CA ILE A 117 2.17 13.03 -4.17
C ILE A 117 2.96 11.72 -4.31
N ILE A 118 4.22 11.69 -3.86
CA ILE A 118 5.03 10.46 -3.86
C ILE A 118 4.36 9.38 -3.00
N GLY A 119 3.86 9.72 -1.81
CA GLY A 119 3.13 8.78 -0.96
C GLY A 119 1.89 8.20 -1.62
N PHE A 120 1.08 9.04 -2.27
CA PHE A 120 -0.09 8.60 -3.05
C PHE A 120 0.30 7.66 -4.20
N LEU A 121 1.34 8.02 -4.96
CA LEU A 121 1.83 7.18 -6.05
C LEU A 121 2.40 5.86 -5.52
N MET A 122 3.12 5.86 -4.40
CA MET A 122 3.61 4.63 -3.78
C MET A 122 2.47 3.72 -3.31
N GLY A 123 1.38 4.27 -2.79
CA GLY A 123 0.18 3.52 -2.44
C GLY A 123 -0.51 2.89 -3.66
N LEU A 124 -0.57 3.62 -4.78
CA LEU A 124 -1.07 3.06 -6.03
C LEU A 124 -0.15 1.95 -6.54
N VAL A 125 1.16 2.20 -6.56
CA VAL A 125 2.16 1.23 -7.03
C VAL A 125 2.11 -0.04 -6.20
N SER A 126 2.04 0.04 -4.87
CA SER A 126 1.96 -1.16 -4.00
C SER A 126 0.69 -1.97 -4.27
N SER A 127 -0.45 -1.32 -4.49
CA SER A 127 -1.70 -2.01 -4.79
C SER A 127 -1.69 -2.71 -6.16
N LEU A 128 -1.10 -2.06 -7.17
CA LEU A 128 -0.99 -2.60 -8.52
C LEU A 128 0.01 -3.75 -8.58
N THR A 129 1.19 -3.60 -7.98
CA THR A 129 2.21 -4.67 -7.96
C THR A 129 1.70 -5.90 -7.22
N SER A 130 1.05 -5.70 -6.07
CA SER A 130 0.46 -6.78 -5.28
C SER A 130 -0.67 -7.48 -6.00
N SER A 131 -1.59 -6.75 -6.62
CA SER A 131 -2.70 -7.34 -7.38
C SER A 131 -2.21 -8.09 -8.62
N LEU A 132 -1.24 -7.55 -9.36
CA LEU A 132 -0.62 -8.26 -10.49
C LEU A 132 -0.01 -9.60 -10.04
N PHE A 133 0.72 -9.62 -8.93
CA PHE A 133 1.33 -10.83 -8.39
C PHE A 133 0.28 -11.90 -8.05
N VAL A 134 -0.82 -11.51 -7.41
CA VAL A 134 -1.88 -12.46 -7.01
C VAL A 134 -2.71 -12.94 -8.20
N LEU A 135 -3.13 -12.03 -9.06
CA LEU A 135 -4.02 -12.34 -10.19
C LEU A 135 -3.36 -13.22 -11.26
N GLN A 136 -2.03 -13.27 -11.32
CA GLN A 136 -1.32 -14.23 -12.18
C GLN A 136 -1.69 -15.69 -11.85
N ARG A 137 -2.11 -15.97 -10.61
CA ARG A 137 -2.58 -17.31 -10.21
C ARG A 137 -3.83 -17.74 -10.98
N ILE A 138 -4.67 -16.80 -11.43
CA ILE A 138 -5.86 -17.08 -12.26
C ILE A 138 -5.46 -17.83 -13.53
N LYS A 139 -4.30 -17.53 -14.13
CA LYS A 139 -3.88 -18.19 -15.38
C LYS A 139 -3.67 -19.70 -15.22
N LYS A 140 -3.34 -20.17 -14.01
CA LYS A 140 -3.06 -21.58 -13.70
C LYS A 140 -4.30 -22.38 -13.27
N ILE A 141 -5.44 -21.73 -13.09
CA ILE A 141 -6.68 -22.38 -12.64
C ILE A 141 -7.30 -23.22 -13.78
N ASN A 142 -7.49 -24.52 -13.54
CA ASN A 142 -8.16 -25.45 -14.45
C ASN A 142 -9.67 -25.53 -14.17
N PRO A 143 -10.54 -25.18 -15.14
CA PRO A 143 -11.99 -25.18 -14.93
C PRO A 143 -12.58 -26.56 -14.61
N ALA A 144 -12.02 -27.60 -15.21
CA ALA A 144 -12.50 -28.97 -15.05
C ALA A 144 -12.28 -29.53 -13.65
N GLU A 145 -11.29 -29.02 -12.90
CA GLU A 145 -10.99 -29.46 -11.54
C GLU A 145 -11.95 -28.79 -10.55
N ILE A 146 -12.18 -27.48 -10.69
CA ILE A 146 -13.07 -26.70 -9.81
C ILE A 146 -14.54 -27.11 -9.94
N LEU A 147 -15.00 -27.47 -11.15
CA LEU A 147 -16.41 -27.82 -11.38
C LEU A 147 -16.75 -29.26 -10.98
N ARG A 148 -15.75 -30.09 -10.63
CA ARG A 148 -15.96 -31.46 -10.15
C ARG A 148 -16.15 -31.54 -8.63
N GLU A 149 -15.84 -30.46 -7.90
CA GLU A 149 -16.03 -30.30 -6.44
C GLU A 149 -17.28 -29.48 -6.07
#